data_AF-A0A2T5GLC7-F1
#
_entry.id   AF-A0A2T5GLC7-F1
#
_cell.length_a   1.000
_cell.length_b   1.000
_cell.length_c   1.000
_cell.angle_alpha   90.00
_cell.angle_beta   90.00
_cell.angle_gamma   90.00
#
_symmetry.space_group_name_H-M   'P 1'
#
loop_
_entity.id
_entity.type
_entity.pdbx_description
1 polymer ?
#
loop_
_entity_poly.entity_id
_entity_poly.type
_entity_poly.pdbx_seq_one_letter_code
_entity_poly.pdbx_strand_id
1 'polypeptide(L)'
;MRVAIGLAIIFATPLWAQMPQPGGPVVTAMAAYNNGRYLEATDKLAAAAFDTHGKATDEYAFQMWEQVSSAVTNELDLATLDKSRPPRPADTDWDKAIAGSVGRDAIAEIVRRARDTGIVILNEAHSHPRDRAFAWRVAQALRPLGYSVLAAETFDNEPPYAGKPTLVERLAHDRFVRISTGFYTRDPVYAAFLRNALAIGYEPVSYEQNSLQRPKGDLPRRQSIEAREQAEADNLAAIHRRLPTAKLLIYVGHSHVAEAALDEEDGGKIEWMAARLKRMTGIDPLTIDQTTVTEVPASTRQSYYMAAARVKNSDGILFEGDRPLVLGQYAGAVDLQVVHPRRTYRYGRPAWLGDLGGKPLSIPKTLIPTDGHRLVQVFVATAPTDAVPLDQFVVRAGSPPAMLIAPPGPVRFVTQP
;
A
#
# COMPACT_ATOMS: atom_id res chain seq x y z
N MET A 1 29.88 -18.97 13.33
CA MET A 1 28.70 -19.57 12.65
C MET A 1 27.83 -18.43 12.18
N ARG A 2 27.76 -18.19 10.86
CA ARG A 2 26.89 -17.17 10.27
C ARG A 2 25.46 -17.71 10.29
N VAL A 3 24.59 -17.10 11.08
CA VAL A 3 23.16 -17.39 11.09
C VAL A 3 22.58 -16.73 9.84
N ALA A 4 22.06 -17.55 8.92
CA ALA A 4 21.30 -17.07 7.78
C ALA A 4 19.92 -16.62 8.31
N ILE A 5 19.75 -15.31 8.46
CA ILE A 5 18.44 -14.71 8.72
C ILE A 5 17.70 -14.76 7.38
N GLY A 6 16.69 -15.62 7.29
CA GLY A 6 15.82 -15.68 6.12
C GLY A 6 14.98 -14.42 6.05
N LEU A 7 15.39 -13.46 5.22
CA LEU A 7 14.59 -12.28 4.90
C LEU A 7 13.26 -12.74 4.31
N ALA A 8 12.15 -12.35 4.96
CA ALA A 8 10.84 -12.51 4.36
C ALA A 8 10.70 -11.45 3.25
N ILE A 9 10.85 -11.88 2.00
CA ILE A 9 10.53 -11.04 0.84
C ILE A 9 9.07 -10.62 0.96
N ILE A 10 8.86 -9.31 1.08
CA ILE A 10 7.58 -8.71 0.76
C ILE A 10 7.72 -8.14 -0.65
N PHE A 11 6.93 -8.67 -1.57
CA PHE A 11 6.99 -8.35 -2.99
C PHE A 11 6.48 -6.92 -3.20
N ALA A 12 7.39 -5.95 -3.33
CA ALA A 12 7.10 -4.68 -3.99
C ALA A 12 7.16 -4.88 -5.49
N THR A 13 6.02 -4.86 -6.16
CA THR A 13 5.88 -4.47 -7.58
C THR A 13 4.42 -4.53 -8.01
N PRO A 14 4.01 -3.73 -9.02
CA PRO A 14 2.91 -4.11 -9.88
C PRO A 14 3.33 -5.41 -10.59
N LEU A 15 2.68 -6.50 -10.19
CA LEU A 15 3.00 -7.93 -10.39
C LEU A 15 3.21 -8.45 -11.84
N TRP A 16 3.39 -7.61 -12.86
CA TRP A 16 3.44 -8.08 -14.25
C TRP A 16 4.83 -8.40 -14.80
N ALA A 17 5.92 -7.93 -14.18
CA ALA A 17 7.26 -8.07 -14.75
C ALA A 17 8.12 -9.21 -14.17
N GLN A 18 7.69 -9.90 -13.11
CA GLN A 18 8.62 -10.70 -12.28
C GLN A 18 8.23 -12.16 -12.01
N MET A 19 7.15 -12.66 -12.62
CA MET A 19 6.67 -14.03 -12.40
C MET A 19 6.47 -14.73 -13.76
N PRO A 20 6.52 -16.07 -13.82
CA PRO A 20 6.07 -16.80 -15.00
C PRO A 20 4.70 -16.25 -15.44
N GLN A 21 4.46 -16.21 -16.75
CA GLN A 21 3.21 -15.67 -17.29
C GLN A 21 2.03 -16.23 -16.49
N PRO A 22 1.16 -15.36 -15.94
CA PRO A 22 0.13 -15.80 -15.02
C PRO A 22 -0.70 -16.91 -15.66
N GLY A 23 -0.95 -17.98 -14.89
CA GLY A 23 -1.84 -19.03 -15.32
C GLY A 23 -3.22 -18.46 -15.70
N GLY A 24 -3.93 -19.15 -16.60
CA GLY A 24 -5.25 -18.72 -17.07
C GLY A 24 -6.21 -18.24 -15.96
N PRO A 25 -6.32 -18.93 -14.81
CA PRO A 25 -7.16 -18.49 -13.69
C PRO A 25 -6.80 -17.09 -13.17
N VAL A 26 -5.51 -16.79 -12.95
CA VAL A 26 -5.08 -15.49 -12.42
C VAL A 26 -5.33 -14.37 -13.44
N VAL A 27 -5.08 -14.62 -14.73
CA VAL A 27 -5.41 -13.65 -15.80
C VAL A 27 -6.90 -13.28 -15.77
N THR A 28 -7.77 -14.29 -15.68
CA THR A 28 -9.22 -14.03 -15.64
C THR A 28 -9.65 -13.29 -14.37
N ALA A 29 -9.03 -13.59 -13.23
CA ALA A 29 -9.30 -12.89 -11.98
C ALA A 29 -8.86 -11.43 -12.03
N MET A 30 -7.67 -11.16 -12.57
CA MET A 30 -7.17 -9.80 -12.75
C MET A 30 -7.97 -9.02 -13.78
N ALA A 31 -8.49 -9.68 -14.83
CA ALA A 31 -9.43 -9.06 -15.75
C ALA A 31 -10.74 -8.65 -15.04
N ALA A 32 -11.24 -9.48 -14.12
CA ALA A 32 -12.39 -9.12 -13.29
C ALA A 32 -12.09 -7.91 -12.39
N TYR A 33 -10.95 -7.94 -11.67
CA TYR A 33 -10.51 -6.84 -10.81
C TYR A 33 -10.34 -5.52 -11.59
N ASN A 34 -9.75 -5.59 -12.79
CA ASN A 34 -9.56 -4.45 -13.68
C ASN A 34 -10.86 -3.79 -14.14
N ASN A 35 -11.97 -4.52 -14.10
CA ASN A 35 -13.31 -4.03 -14.44
C ASN A 35 -14.17 -3.78 -13.19
N GLY A 36 -13.55 -3.70 -12.01
CA GLY A 36 -14.24 -3.43 -10.76
C GLY A 36 -15.14 -4.57 -10.28
N ARG A 37 -14.96 -5.81 -10.78
CA ARG A 37 -15.67 -7.02 -10.30
C ARG A 37 -14.84 -7.69 -9.21
N TYR A 38 -14.89 -7.10 -8.02
CA TYR A 38 -14.02 -7.46 -6.89
C TYR A 38 -14.31 -8.85 -6.34
N LEU A 39 -15.58 -9.20 -6.10
CA LEU A 39 -15.92 -10.48 -5.48
C LEU A 39 -15.57 -11.65 -6.41
N GLU A 40 -15.87 -11.52 -7.70
CA GLU A 40 -15.45 -12.47 -8.73
C GLU A 40 -13.91 -12.63 -8.76
N ALA A 41 -13.17 -11.52 -8.67
CA ALA A 41 -11.71 -11.56 -8.67
C ALA A 41 -11.15 -12.26 -7.43
N THR A 42 -11.66 -11.93 -6.24
CA THR A 42 -11.20 -12.55 -4.98
C THR A 42 -11.49 -14.05 -4.96
N ASP A 43 -12.65 -14.47 -5.44
CA ASP A 43 -13.04 -15.88 -5.45
C ASP A 43 -12.19 -16.70 -6.43
N LYS A 44 -11.94 -16.16 -7.64
CA LYS A 44 -11.05 -16.81 -8.62
C LYS A 44 -9.61 -16.89 -8.13
N LEU A 45 -9.12 -15.83 -7.49
CA LEU A 45 -7.78 -15.82 -6.89
C LEU A 45 -7.68 -16.82 -5.75
N ALA A 46 -8.68 -16.89 -4.85
CA ALA A 46 -8.71 -17.87 -3.77
C ALA A 46 -8.70 -19.31 -4.33
N ALA A 47 -9.51 -19.59 -5.34
CA ALA A 47 -9.57 -20.91 -5.99
C ALA A 47 -8.26 -21.31 -6.68
N ALA A 48 -7.47 -20.34 -7.15
CA ALA A 48 -6.15 -20.57 -7.74
C ALA A 48 -5.04 -20.67 -6.67
N ALA A 49 -5.17 -19.89 -5.58
CA ALA A 49 -4.15 -19.78 -4.54
C ALA A 49 -4.13 -20.96 -3.58
N PHE A 50 -5.29 -21.51 -3.21
CA PHE A 50 -5.42 -22.47 -2.12
C PHE A 50 -5.84 -23.87 -2.57
N ASP A 51 -5.30 -24.89 -1.89
CA ASP A 51 -5.86 -26.24 -1.94
C ASP A 51 -7.10 -26.40 -1.03
N THR A 52 -7.70 -27.60 -1.05
CA THR A 52 -8.87 -27.94 -0.21
C THR A 52 -8.59 -27.91 1.30
N HIS A 53 -7.32 -27.89 1.71
CA HIS A 53 -6.90 -27.76 3.09
C HIS A 53 -6.57 -26.31 3.46
N GLY A 54 -6.68 -25.35 2.53
CA GLY A 54 -6.36 -23.95 2.72
C GLY A 54 -4.85 -23.68 2.76
N LYS A 55 -4.03 -24.54 2.17
CA LYS A 55 -2.59 -24.30 1.95
C LYS A 55 -2.38 -23.58 0.63
N ALA A 56 -1.45 -22.63 0.61
CA ALA A 56 -1.08 -21.93 -0.62
C ALA A 56 -0.30 -22.89 -1.54
N THR A 57 -0.79 -23.06 -2.77
CA THR A 57 -0.18 -23.95 -3.78
C THR A 57 0.37 -23.21 -5.00
N ASP A 58 -0.12 -22.00 -5.27
CA ASP A 58 0.40 -21.09 -6.29
C ASP A 58 0.77 -19.76 -5.62
N GLU A 59 2.08 -19.49 -5.56
CA GLU A 59 2.63 -18.34 -4.85
C GLU A 59 2.21 -17.01 -5.49
N TYR A 60 2.12 -16.95 -6.82
CA TYR A 60 1.68 -15.74 -7.52
C TYR A 60 0.20 -15.47 -7.29
N ALA A 61 -0.63 -16.49 -7.44
CA ALA A 61 -2.06 -16.38 -7.17
C ALA A 61 -2.33 -16.01 -5.70
N PHE A 62 -1.57 -16.56 -4.76
CA PHE A 62 -1.68 -16.23 -3.34
C PHE A 62 -1.32 -14.77 -3.05
N GLN A 63 -0.22 -14.25 -3.59
CA GLN A 63 0.15 -12.84 -3.44
C GLN A 63 -0.91 -11.89 -4.03
N MET A 64 -1.40 -12.22 -5.23
CA MET A 64 -2.49 -11.47 -5.86
C MET A 64 -3.76 -11.54 -5.01
N TRP A 65 -4.07 -12.70 -4.43
CA TRP A 65 -5.19 -12.87 -3.52
C TRP A 65 -5.04 -11.99 -2.28
N GLU A 66 -3.88 -11.94 -1.62
CA GLU A 66 -3.64 -11.09 -0.45
C GLU A 66 -3.93 -9.62 -0.79
N GLN A 67 -3.40 -9.14 -1.91
CA GLN A 67 -3.61 -7.78 -2.36
C GLN A 67 -5.08 -7.48 -2.67
N VAL A 68 -5.71 -8.30 -3.52
CA VAL A 68 -7.07 -8.04 -4.03
C VAL A 68 -8.13 -8.29 -2.95
N SER A 69 -7.94 -9.29 -2.09
CA SER A 69 -8.88 -9.57 -0.98
C SER A 69 -8.90 -8.43 0.03
N SER A 70 -7.74 -7.84 0.35
CA SER A 70 -7.66 -6.71 1.27
C SER A 70 -8.42 -5.47 0.78
N ALA A 71 -8.53 -5.27 -0.54
CA ALA A 71 -9.36 -4.20 -1.10
C ALA A 71 -10.87 -4.38 -0.82
N VAL A 72 -11.29 -5.60 -0.51
CA VAL A 72 -12.68 -5.97 -0.20
C VAL A 72 -12.92 -6.07 1.31
N THR A 73 -11.98 -6.67 2.04
CA THR A 73 -12.12 -6.96 3.47
C THR A 73 -11.48 -5.92 4.38
N ASN A 74 -10.70 -4.99 3.81
CA ASN A 74 -9.83 -3.99 4.47
C ASN A 74 -8.65 -4.56 5.26
N GLU A 75 -8.73 -5.81 5.69
CA GLU A 75 -7.68 -6.51 6.40
C GLU A 75 -7.65 -7.97 5.98
N LEU A 76 -6.46 -8.56 6.00
CA LEU A 76 -6.29 -10.00 5.85
C LEU A 76 -6.70 -10.73 7.14
N ASP A 77 -7.32 -11.89 6.97
CA ASP A 77 -7.63 -12.82 8.05
C ASP A 77 -6.36 -13.59 8.47
N LEU A 78 -5.86 -13.29 9.66
CA LEU A 78 -4.61 -13.90 10.16
C LEU A 78 -4.70 -15.41 10.29
N ALA A 79 -5.88 -15.96 10.60
CA ALA A 79 -6.06 -17.41 10.70
C ALA A 79 -5.90 -18.10 9.34
N THR A 80 -6.46 -17.51 8.28
CA THR A 80 -6.25 -17.96 6.90
C THR A 80 -4.78 -17.90 6.50
N LEU A 81 -4.08 -16.79 6.82
CA LEU A 81 -2.66 -16.66 6.51
C LEU A 81 -1.79 -17.67 7.26
N ASP A 82 -2.01 -17.85 8.57
CA ASP A 82 -1.29 -18.83 9.38
C ASP A 82 -1.48 -20.26 8.88
N LYS A 83 -2.69 -20.56 8.38
CA LYS A 83 -2.98 -21.85 7.77
C LYS A 83 -2.31 -22.01 6.41
N SER A 84 -2.21 -20.94 5.63
CA SER A 84 -1.76 -20.96 4.23
C SER A 84 -0.32 -21.43 4.05
N ARG A 85 0.57 -21.13 5.00
CA ARG A 85 2.01 -21.35 4.89
C ARG A 85 2.54 -22.16 6.07
N PRO A 86 3.70 -22.84 5.92
CA PRO A 86 4.36 -23.43 7.08
C PRO A 86 4.83 -22.32 8.04
N PRO A 87 4.75 -22.55 9.35
CA PRO A 87 5.24 -21.58 10.32
C PRO A 87 6.75 -21.40 10.14
N ARG A 88 7.21 -20.15 10.18
CA ARG A 88 8.63 -19.80 10.23
C ARG A 88 9.06 -19.62 11.69
N PRO A 89 10.34 -19.87 12.03
CA PRO A 89 10.86 -19.58 13.37
C PRO A 89 10.63 -18.12 13.74
N ALA A 90 10.36 -17.86 15.03
CA ALA A 90 10.24 -16.50 15.53
C ALA A 90 11.59 -15.78 15.50
N ASP A 91 11.58 -14.49 15.16
CA ASP A 91 12.75 -13.61 15.27
C ASP A 91 12.80 -12.99 16.66
N THR A 92 13.56 -13.62 17.57
CA THR A 92 13.66 -13.17 18.96
C THR A 92 14.63 -12.00 19.15
N ASP A 93 15.43 -11.65 18.15
CA ASP A 93 16.39 -10.55 18.26
C ASP A 93 15.66 -9.20 18.29
N TRP A 94 14.54 -9.09 17.58
CA TRP A 94 13.67 -7.91 17.60
C TRP A 94 13.09 -7.67 18.99
N ASP A 95 12.65 -8.72 19.67
CA ASP A 95 12.03 -8.63 21.00
C ASP A 95 12.95 -7.94 22.01
N LYS A 96 14.25 -8.28 21.97
CA LYS A 96 15.26 -7.68 22.84
C LYS A 96 15.46 -6.19 22.54
N ALA A 97 15.57 -5.83 21.26
CA ALA A 97 15.72 -4.43 20.85
C ALA A 97 14.49 -3.59 21.23
N ILE A 98 13.29 -4.13 20.96
CA ILE A 98 12.02 -3.50 21.33
C ILE A 98 11.91 -3.34 22.84
N ALA A 99 12.37 -4.33 23.62
CA ALA A 99 12.31 -4.30 25.07
C ALA A 99 13.00 -3.07 25.68
N GLY A 100 14.10 -2.59 25.07
CA GLY A 100 14.84 -1.40 25.49
C GLY A 100 14.32 -0.07 24.92
N SER A 101 13.33 -0.09 24.03
CA SER A 101 12.92 1.08 23.25
C SER A 101 11.84 1.94 23.91
N VAL A 102 11.69 3.20 23.48
CA VAL A 102 10.57 4.07 23.84
C VAL A 102 9.77 4.44 22.59
N GLY A 103 8.44 4.41 22.69
CA GLY A 103 7.56 4.86 21.60
C GLY A 103 7.38 6.38 21.63
N ARG A 104 7.52 7.04 20.47
CA ARG A 104 7.21 8.45 20.25
C ARG A 104 6.15 8.58 19.16
N ASP A 105 5.37 9.67 19.17
CA ASP A 105 4.32 9.90 18.17
C ASP A 105 4.92 9.98 16.75
N ALA A 106 4.38 9.17 15.82
CA ALA A 106 4.94 9.06 14.49
C ALA A 106 4.76 10.34 13.67
N ILE A 107 3.57 10.95 13.70
CA ILE A 107 3.26 12.14 12.89
C ILE A 107 4.09 13.33 13.35
N ALA A 108 4.23 13.54 14.67
CA ALA A 108 5.04 14.61 15.24
C ALA A 108 6.52 14.48 14.84
N GLU A 109 7.08 13.27 14.87
CA GLU A 109 8.47 13.03 14.48
C GLU A 109 8.68 13.19 12.96
N ILE A 110 7.74 12.71 12.14
CA ILE A 110 7.76 12.91 10.69
C ILE A 110 7.72 14.42 10.37
N VAL A 111 6.78 15.16 10.96
CA VAL A 111 6.68 16.62 10.80
C VAL A 111 7.95 17.33 11.24
N ARG A 112 8.59 16.88 12.32
CA ARG A 112 9.85 17.45 12.80
C ARG A 112 10.95 17.32 11.75
N ARG A 113 11.17 16.12 11.20
CA ARG A 113 12.24 15.86 10.22
C ARG A 113 11.93 16.39 8.83
N ALA A 114 10.67 16.36 8.42
CA ALA A 114 10.22 16.86 7.11
C ALA A 114 10.39 18.38 6.94
N ARG A 115 10.66 19.13 8.03
CA ARG A 115 11.04 20.54 7.93
C ARG A 115 12.37 20.73 7.20
N ASP A 116 13.30 19.79 7.40
CA ASP A 116 14.70 19.90 7.00
C ASP A 116 14.99 19.28 5.63
N THR A 117 13.98 18.67 4.99
CA THR A 117 14.09 18.11 3.63
C THR A 117 12.95 18.57 2.72
N GLY A 118 13.16 18.44 1.41
CA GLY A 118 12.17 18.67 0.37
C GLY A 118 11.47 17.39 -0.10
N ILE A 119 11.94 16.21 0.30
CA ILE A 119 11.42 14.92 -0.17
C ILE A 119 11.08 14.04 1.05
N VAL A 120 9.85 13.53 1.10
CA VAL A 120 9.45 12.47 2.03
C VAL A 120 9.02 11.27 1.20
N ILE A 121 9.56 10.09 1.52
CA ILE A 121 9.20 8.83 0.88
C ILE A 121 8.60 7.92 1.95
N LEU A 122 7.36 7.52 1.76
CA LEU A 122 6.62 6.62 2.65
C LEU A 122 6.24 5.37 1.87
N ASN A 123 6.58 4.19 2.39
CA ASN A 123 6.18 2.95 1.73
C ASN A 123 4.79 2.45 2.17
N GLU A 124 4.29 1.43 1.48
CA GLU A 124 3.15 0.62 1.87
C GLU A 124 3.38 -0.84 1.56
N ALA A 125 2.63 -1.68 2.25
CA ALA A 125 2.37 -3.03 1.83
C ALA A 125 1.08 -3.08 1.01
N HIS A 126 1.17 -3.61 -0.21
CA HIS A 126 0.04 -3.57 -1.15
C HIS A 126 -1.22 -4.30 -0.64
N SER A 127 -1.04 -5.23 0.30
CA SER A 127 -2.08 -6.00 0.98
C SER A 127 -2.53 -5.44 2.33
N HIS A 128 -2.02 -4.27 2.74
CA HIS A 128 -2.39 -3.60 4.00
C HIS A 128 -3.00 -2.21 3.77
N PRO A 129 -4.31 -2.13 3.49
CA PRO A 129 -5.00 -0.86 3.27
C PRO A 129 -4.86 0.17 4.41
N ARG A 130 -4.54 -0.26 5.63
CA ARG A 130 -4.25 0.63 6.77
C ARG A 130 -3.10 1.60 6.48
N ASP A 131 -2.09 1.16 5.74
CA ASP A 131 -0.90 1.95 5.40
C ASP A 131 -1.28 3.22 4.62
N ARG A 132 -2.38 3.16 3.86
CA ARG A 132 -2.93 4.26 3.06
C ARG A 132 -3.72 5.25 3.90
N ALA A 133 -4.40 4.77 4.95
CA ALA A 133 -5.01 5.65 5.95
C ALA A 133 -3.93 6.42 6.73
N PHE A 134 -2.80 5.78 7.03
CA PHE A 134 -1.65 6.48 7.60
C PHE A 134 -1.01 7.45 6.60
N ALA A 135 -0.87 7.07 5.32
CA ALA A 135 -0.38 7.96 4.27
C ALA A 135 -1.23 9.23 4.13
N TRP A 136 -2.55 9.12 4.26
CA TRP A 136 -3.45 10.27 4.34
C TRP A 136 -3.12 11.20 5.51
N ARG A 137 -2.92 10.65 6.72
CA ARG A 137 -2.54 11.44 7.91
C ARG A 137 -1.18 12.12 7.73
N VAL A 138 -0.21 11.45 7.11
CA VAL A 138 1.09 12.03 6.75
C VAL A 138 0.91 13.18 5.76
N ALA A 139 0.18 12.98 4.67
CA ALA A 139 -0.10 14.04 3.69
C ALA A 139 -0.77 15.27 4.34
N GLN A 140 -1.76 15.04 5.22
CA GLN A 140 -2.43 16.12 5.94
C GLN A 140 -1.47 16.90 6.86
N ALA A 141 -0.54 16.20 7.53
CA ALA A 141 0.45 16.82 8.41
C ALA A 141 1.60 17.51 7.67
N LEU A 142 1.95 17.04 6.48
CA LEU A 142 2.99 17.64 5.64
C LEU A 142 2.51 18.86 4.86
N ARG A 143 1.21 18.95 4.53
CA ARG A 143 0.65 20.07 3.75
C ARG A 143 1.02 21.45 4.32
N PRO A 144 0.89 21.74 5.63
CA PRO A 144 1.30 23.03 6.21
C PRO A 144 2.81 23.33 6.15
N LEU A 145 3.65 22.31 5.93
CA LEU A 145 5.10 22.49 5.74
C LEU A 145 5.50 22.82 4.29
N GLY A 146 4.52 22.98 3.39
CA GLY A 146 4.74 23.31 1.98
C GLY A 146 4.82 22.10 1.03
N TYR A 147 4.65 20.87 1.53
CA TYR A 147 4.47 19.70 0.67
C TYR A 147 3.22 19.90 -0.18
N SER A 148 3.38 19.80 -1.48
CA SER A 148 2.36 20.19 -2.47
C SER A 148 2.32 19.28 -3.68
N VAL A 149 3.31 18.41 -3.86
CA VAL A 149 3.35 17.42 -4.95
C VAL A 149 3.23 16.02 -4.35
N LEU A 150 2.30 15.22 -4.88
CA LEU A 150 2.14 13.83 -4.55
C LEU A 150 2.58 12.98 -5.74
N ALA A 151 3.67 12.26 -5.57
CA ALA A 151 4.10 11.21 -6.48
C ALA A 151 3.67 9.86 -5.88
N ALA A 152 2.98 9.01 -6.62
CA ALA A 152 2.48 7.75 -6.07
C ALA A 152 2.64 6.63 -7.09
N GLU A 153 3.10 5.45 -6.66
CA GLU A 153 3.38 4.29 -7.54
C GLU A 153 2.18 3.92 -8.40
N THR A 154 0.96 4.22 -7.92
CA THR A 154 -0.22 3.92 -8.70
C THR A 154 -0.33 4.73 -9.99
N PHE A 155 0.22 5.95 -10.08
CA PHE A 155 -0.09 6.85 -11.19
C PHE A 155 0.56 6.36 -12.48
N ASP A 156 -0.30 6.02 -13.45
CA ASP A 156 0.13 5.60 -14.78
C ASP A 156 0.99 6.69 -15.43
N ASN A 157 2.15 6.27 -15.96
CA ASN A 157 3.16 7.14 -16.55
C ASN A 157 3.33 6.91 -18.06
N GLU A 158 2.36 6.28 -18.73
CA GLU A 158 2.46 6.06 -20.17
C GLU A 158 2.45 7.40 -20.92
N PRO A 159 3.30 7.57 -21.94
CA PRO A 159 3.36 8.80 -22.70
C PRO A 159 2.04 9.06 -23.44
N PRO A 160 1.70 10.33 -23.73
CA PRO A 160 0.53 10.67 -24.51
C PRO A 160 0.47 9.89 -25.82
N TYR A 161 -0.69 9.28 -26.11
CA TYR A 161 -0.94 8.57 -27.37
C TYR A 161 -2.06 9.25 -28.15
N ALA A 162 -1.83 9.45 -29.45
CA ALA A 162 -2.82 10.01 -30.39
C ALA A 162 -3.43 11.36 -29.93
N GLY A 163 -2.62 12.22 -29.31
CA GLY A 163 -3.05 13.56 -28.85
C GLY A 163 -4.00 13.56 -27.65
N LYS A 164 -4.20 12.41 -26.97
CA LYS A 164 -5.00 12.33 -25.75
C LYS A 164 -4.15 12.67 -24.52
N PRO A 165 -4.70 13.39 -23.52
CA PRO A 165 -4.00 13.62 -22.27
C PRO A 165 -3.73 12.30 -21.54
N THR A 166 -2.62 12.23 -20.82
CA THR A 166 -2.28 11.10 -19.96
C THR A 166 -3.31 10.95 -18.83
N LEU A 167 -3.30 9.80 -18.15
CA LEU A 167 -4.19 9.57 -17.01
C LEU A 167 -3.91 10.54 -15.86
N VAL A 168 -2.64 10.86 -15.59
CA VAL A 168 -2.28 11.82 -14.55
C VAL A 168 -2.63 13.26 -14.94
N GLU A 169 -2.53 13.64 -16.22
CA GLU A 169 -2.97 14.96 -16.71
C GLU A 169 -4.49 15.12 -16.55
N ARG A 170 -5.26 14.08 -16.86
CA ARG A 170 -6.71 14.08 -16.61
C ARG A 170 -7.02 14.23 -15.12
N LEU A 171 -6.33 13.46 -14.26
CA LEU A 171 -6.49 13.53 -12.81
C LEU A 171 -6.17 14.93 -12.26
N ALA A 172 -5.07 15.54 -12.71
CA ALA A 172 -4.68 16.89 -12.29
C ALA A 172 -5.73 17.93 -12.71
N HIS A 173 -6.30 17.78 -13.91
CA HIS A 173 -7.30 18.70 -14.46
C HIS A 173 -8.65 18.62 -13.73
N ASP A 174 -9.22 17.41 -13.58
CA ASP A 174 -10.59 17.25 -13.07
C ASP A 174 -10.67 16.80 -11.61
N ARG A 175 -9.53 16.48 -10.98
CA ARG A 175 -9.43 15.99 -9.60
C ARG A 175 -10.26 14.74 -9.32
N PHE A 176 -10.55 13.95 -10.35
CA PHE A 176 -11.41 12.77 -10.24
C PHE A 176 -10.60 11.46 -10.34
N VAL A 177 -10.49 10.77 -9.20
CA VAL A 177 -9.86 9.45 -9.09
C VAL A 177 -10.76 8.38 -9.68
N ARG A 178 -10.30 7.78 -10.78
CA ARG A 178 -10.96 6.73 -11.55
C ARG A 178 -10.32 5.38 -11.25
N ILE A 179 -11.04 4.31 -11.54
CA ILE A 179 -10.48 2.95 -11.51
C ILE A 179 -9.30 2.80 -12.49
N SER A 180 -9.30 3.59 -13.56
CA SER A 180 -8.25 3.62 -14.58
C SER A 180 -7.09 4.56 -14.25
N THR A 181 -7.16 5.36 -13.18
CA THR A 181 -6.08 6.27 -12.79
C THR A 181 -4.76 5.52 -12.53
N GLY A 182 -4.84 4.26 -12.12
CA GLY A 182 -3.66 3.50 -11.74
C GLY A 182 -3.95 2.12 -11.19
N PHE A 183 -2.94 1.24 -11.09
CA PHE A 183 -3.10 -0.14 -10.61
C PHE A 183 -3.80 -0.20 -9.24
N TYR A 184 -3.24 0.48 -8.25
CA TYR A 184 -3.72 0.47 -6.86
C TYR A 184 -4.98 1.32 -6.62
N THR A 185 -5.35 2.23 -7.53
CA THR A 185 -6.61 2.99 -7.42
C THR A 185 -7.87 2.13 -7.45
N ARG A 186 -7.76 0.86 -7.87
CA ARG A 186 -8.84 -0.13 -7.73
C ARG A 186 -9.18 -0.39 -6.27
N ASP A 187 -8.25 -0.21 -5.33
CA ASP A 187 -8.59 -0.28 -3.91
C ASP A 187 -9.31 1.00 -3.46
N PRO A 188 -10.53 0.90 -2.89
CA PRO A 188 -11.29 2.07 -2.45
C PRO A 188 -10.58 2.91 -1.39
N VAL A 189 -9.76 2.30 -0.53
CA VAL A 189 -8.97 2.98 0.50
C VAL A 189 -7.81 3.77 -0.13
N TYR A 190 -7.14 3.22 -1.15
CA TYR A 190 -6.14 3.99 -1.91
C TYR A 190 -6.79 5.17 -2.62
N ALA A 191 -7.94 4.94 -3.27
CA ALA A 191 -8.68 5.99 -3.94
C ALA A 191 -9.17 7.07 -2.96
N ALA A 192 -9.56 6.71 -1.73
CA ALA A 192 -9.91 7.65 -0.68
C ALA A 192 -8.72 8.51 -0.25
N PHE A 193 -7.55 7.91 -0.03
CA PHE A 193 -6.30 8.64 0.22
C PHE A 193 -6.03 9.68 -0.88
N LEU A 194 -6.07 9.27 -2.14
CA LEU A 194 -5.84 10.17 -3.27
C LEU A 194 -6.86 11.30 -3.35
N ARG A 195 -8.17 11.00 -3.22
CA ARG A 195 -9.22 12.04 -3.22
C ARG A 195 -8.99 13.07 -2.14
N ASN A 196 -8.66 12.62 -0.93
CA ASN A 196 -8.41 13.50 0.20
C ASN A 196 -7.16 14.37 -0.01
N ALA A 197 -6.07 13.79 -0.51
CA ALA A 197 -4.85 14.52 -0.82
C ALA A 197 -5.08 15.60 -1.90
N LEU A 198 -5.77 15.25 -2.99
CA LEU A 198 -6.14 16.20 -4.05
C LEU A 198 -7.05 17.31 -3.52
N ALA A 199 -8.01 16.98 -2.64
CA ALA A 199 -8.94 17.95 -2.05
C ALA A 199 -8.24 19.00 -1.17
N ILE A 200 -7.11 18.65 -0.55
CA ILE A 200 -6.29 19.61 0.21
C ILE A 200 -5.17 20.27 -0.63
N GLY A 201 -5.20 20.06 -1.95
CA GLY A 201 -4.35 20.76 -2.91
C GLY A 201 -2.98 20.13 -3.14
N TYR A 202 -2.85 18.81 -3.03
CA TYR A 202 -1.71 18.10 -3.63
C TYR A 202 -1.87 18.02 -5.14
N GLU A 203 -0.76 18.22 -5.85
CA GLU A 203 -0.66 18.02 -7.30
C GLU A 203 -0.13 16.62 -7.63
N PRO A 204 -0.88 15.80 -8.39
CA PRO A 204 -0.45 14.44 -8.71
C PRO A 204 0.61 14.46 -9.82
N VAL A 205 1.67 13.66 -9.65
CA VAL A 205 2.70 13.43 -10.67
C VAL A 205 2.99 11.94 -10.80
N SER A 206 3.09 11.45 -12.03
CA SER A 206 3.44 10.06 -12.31
C SER A 206 4.95 9.89 -12.35
N TYR A 207 5.46 8.81 -11.75
CA TYR A 207 6.89 8.51 -11.78
C TYR A 207 7.21 7.09 -12.25
N GLU A 208 6.20 6.23 -12.41
CA GLU A 208 6.41 4.83 -12.74
C GLU A 208 7.18 4.60 -14.06
N GLN A 209 7.81 3.43 -14.21
CA GLN A 209 8.46 3.02 -15.45
C GLN A 209 7.41 2.86 -16.58
N ASN A 210 7.56 3.66 -17.63
CA ASN A 210 6.70 3.60 -18.80
C ASN A 210 7.19 2.60 -19.87
N SER A 211 6.33 2.33 -20.86
CA SER A 211 6.63 1.39 -21.95
C SER A 211 7.89 1.73 -22.78
N LEU A 212 8.31 3.00 -22.85
CA LEU A 212 9.52 3.41 -23.56
C LEU A 212 10.81 3.16 -22.75
N GLN A 213 10.69 3.10 -21.42
CA GLN A 213 11.79 2.84 -20.49
C GLN A 213 11.96 1.36 -20.18
N ARG A 214 10.96 0.51 -20.49
CA ARG A 214 11.04 -0.92 -20.26
C ARG A 214 12.07 -1.57 -21.19
N PRO A 215 12.99 -2.39 -20.66
CA PRO A 215 13.89 -3.17 -21.47
C PRO A 215 13.14 -4.08 -22.44
N LYS A 216 13.71 -4.31 -23.63
CA LYS A 216 13.16 -5.24 -24.62
C LYS A 216 13.60 -6.66 -24.29
N GLY A 217 12.65 -7.60 -24.32
CA GLY A 217 12.90 -9.02 -24.06
C GLY A 217 12.90 -9.36 -22.57
N ASP A 218 13.01 -10.65 -22.27
CA ASP A 218 13.00 -11.15 -20.90
C ASP A 218 14.38 -10.94 -20.25
N LEU A 219 14.41 -10.14 -19.19
CA LEU A 219 15.62 -9.94 -18.38
C LEU A 219 15.59 -10.82 -17.13
N PRO A 220 16.77 -11.21 -16.61
CA PRO A 220 16.87 -11.76 -15.26
C PRO A 220 16.23 -10.81 -14.24
N ARG A 221 15.56 -11.37 -13.22
CA ARG A 221 14.80 -10.63 -12.19
C ARG A 221 15.55 -9.40 -11.66
N ARG A 222 16.82 -9.57 -11.26
CA ARG A 222 17.64 -8.48 -10.72
C ARG A 222 17.81 -7.33 -11.70
N GLN A 223 18.10 -7.62 -12.97
CA GLN A 223 18.26 -6.60 -14.00
C GLN A 223 16.93 -5.89 -14.32
N SER A 224 15.81 -6.64 -14.27
CA SER A 224 14.47 -6.05 -14.40
C SER A 224 14.18 -5.06 -13.27
N ILE A 225 14.50 -5.43 -12.01
CA ILE A 225 14.37 -4.55 -10.85
C ILE A 225 15.27 -3.31 -11.05
N GLU A 226 16.56 -3.49 -11.31
CA GLU A 226 17.51 -2.39 -11.45
C GLU A 226 17.09 -1.39 -12.55
N ALA A 227 16.60 -1.88 -13.69
CA ALA A 227 16.10 -1.02 -14.78
C ALA A 227 14.86 -0.21 -14.37
N ARG A 228 13.98 -0.82 -13.58
CA ARG A 228 12.76 -0.18 -13.08
C ARG A 228 13.07 0.87 -12.01
N GLU A 229 13.85 0.51 -10.99
CA GLU A 229 14.30 1.46 -9.95
C GLU A 229 15.04 2.66 -10.56
N GLN A 230 15.83 2.43 -11.61
CA GLN A 230 16.50 3.51 -12.33
C GLN A 230 15.51 4.41 -13.08
N ALA A 231 14.55 3.84 -13.81
CA ALA A 231 13.55 4.60 -14.55
C ALA A 231 12.68 5.46 -13.62
N GLU A 232 12.23 4.88 -12.50
CA GLU A 232 11.46 5.59 -11.47
C GLU A 232 12.26 6.76 -10.87
N ALA A 233 13.54 6.53 -10.54
CA ALA A 233 14.43 7.59 -10.04
C ALA A 233 14.72 8.68 -11.09
N ASP A 234 14.89 8.32 -12.37
CA ASP A 234 15.04 9.26 -13.50
C ASP A 234 13.83 10.16 -13.65
N ASN A 235 12.62 9.57 -13.55
CA ASN A 235 11.36 10.30 -13.64
C ASN A 235 11.19 11.27 -12.45
N LEU A 236 11.47 10.82 -11.22
CA LEU A 236 11.43 11.66 -10.02
C LEU A 236 12.47 12.79 -10.07
N ALA A 237 13.70 12.50 -10.51
CA ALA A 237 14.73 13.52 -10.69
C ALA A 237 14.32 14.55 -11.76
N ALA A 238 13.65 14.13 -12.84
CA ALA A 238 13.11 15.05 -13.84
C ALA A 238 11.99 15.93 -13.28
N ILE A 239 11.09 15.38 -12.45
CA ILE A 239 10.07 16.14 -11.74
C ILE A 239 10.72 17.18 -10.83
N HIS A 240 11.71 16.79 -10.03
CA HIS A 240 12.42 17.71 -9.15
C HIS A 240 13.11 18.84 -9.94
N ARG A 241 13.78 18.54 -11.06
CA ARG A 241 14.38 19.58 -11.92
C ARG A 241 13.35 20.57 -12.47
N ARG A 242 12.14 20.11 -12.81
CA ARG A 242 11.05 20.95 -13.30
C ARG A 242 10.37 21.76 -12.19
N LEU A 243 10.39 21.25 -10.96
CA LEU A 243 9.76 21.85 -9.78
C LEU A 243 10.78 21.97 -8.62
N PRO A 244 11.87 22.75 -8.78
CA PRO A 244 13.02 22.70 -7.87
C PRO A 244 12.72 23.20 -6.45
N THR A 245 11.64 23.97 -6.27
CA THR A 245 11.20 24.50 -4.97
C THR A 245 10.03 23.72 -4.37
N ALA A 246 9.44 22.78 -5.10
CA ALA A 246 8.32 21.99 -4.61
C ALA A 246 8.81 20.95 -3.59
N LYS A 247 8.04 20.78 -2.52
CA LYS A 247 8.23 19.67 -1.58
C LYS A 247 7.35 18.48 -1.99
N LEU A 248 7.97 17.31 -2.12
CA LEU A 248 7.38 16.09 -2.66
C LEU A 248 7.07 15.10 -1.53
N LEU A 249 5.83 14.60 -1.51
CA LEU A 249 5.48 13.35 -0.85
C LEU A 249 5.47 12.25 -1.91
N ILE A 250 6.31 11.24 -1.74
CA ILE A 250 6.45 10.10 -2.64
C ILE A 250 5.92 8.86 -1.91
N TYR A 251 4.92 8.20 -2.49
CA TYR A 251 4.25 7.05 -1.91
C TYR A 251 4.51 5.79 -2.74
N VAL A 252 5.09 4.77 -2.11
CA VAL A 252 5.76 3.66 -2.82
C VAL A 252 5.41 2.31 -2.20
N GLY A 253 5.62 1.21 -2.92
CA GLY A 253 5.57 -0.15 -2.41
C GLY A 253 6.88 -0.57 -1.76
N HIS A 254 6.80 -1.20 -0.59
CA HIS A 254 7.92 -1.82 0.14
C HIS A 254 9.30 -1.16 -0.05
N SER A 255 10.20 -1.79 -0.80
CA SER A 255 11.63 -1.51 -0.80
C SER A 255 12.06 -0.29 -1.61
N HIS A 256 11.17 0.31 -2.39
CA HIS A 256 11.43 1.57 -3.10
C HIS A 256 11.90 2.70 -2.17
N VAL A 257 11.53 2.63 -0.89
CA VAL A 257 11.89 3.59 0.15
C VAL A 257 13.34 3.49 0.61
N ALA A 258 14.05 2.41 0.28
CA ALA A 258 15.38 2.14 0.81
C ALA A 258 16.45 3.06 0.20
N GLU A 259 17.19 3.76 1.08
CA GLU A 259 18.30 4.67 0.75
C GLU A 259 19.66 3.97 0.65
N ALA A 260 19.70 2.68 0.96
CA ALA A 260 20.89 1.85 0.85
C ALA A 260 20.57 0.60 0.03
N ALA A 261 21.61 0.00 -0.54
CA ALA A 261 21.45 -1.26 -1.25
C ALA A 261 21.06 -2.39 -0.28
N LEU A 262 20.02 -3.14 -0.61
CA LEU A 262 19.52 -4.26 0.19
C LEU A 262 20.11 -5.57 -0.32
N ASP A 263 20.34 -6.52 0.59
CA ASP A 263 20.84 -7.84 0.25
C ASP A 263 19.77 -8.69 -0.44
N GLU A 264 20.17 -9.44 -1.48
CA GLU A 264 19.33 -10.43 -2.17
C GLU A 264 19.69 -11.85 -1.71
N GLU A 265 18.75 -12.79 -1.87
CA GLU A 265 18.94 -14.20 -1.47
C GLU A 265 20.12 -14.88 -2.20
N ASP A 266 20.45 -14.44 -3.42
CA ASP A 266 21.57 -14.96 -4.21
C ASP A 266 22.94 -14.39 -3.78
N GLY A 267 22.99 -13.57 -2.72
CA GLY A 267 24.19 -12.91 -2.23
C GLY A 267 24.53 -11.60 -2.97
N GLY A 268 23.67 -11.15 -3.89
CA GLY A 268 23.75 -9.85 -4.53
C GLY A 268 23.25 -8.70 -3.65
N LYS A 269 23.34 -7.48 -4.17
CA LYS A 269 22.71 -6.29 -3.58
C LYS A 269 21.97 -5.48 -4.63
N ILE A 270 20.79 -4.98 -4.31
CA ILE A 270 20.01 -4.11 -5.18
C ILE A 270 19.94 -2.72 -4.57
N GLU A 271 20.31 -1.72 -5.37
CA GLU A 271 20.05 -0.33 -5.06
C GLU A 271 18.66 0.09 -5.54
N TRP A 272 17.83 0.54 -4.59
CA TRP A 272 16.43 0.88 -4.80
C TRP A 272 16.23 2.37 -5.15
N MET A 273 15.01 2.71 -5.55
CA MET A 273 14.60 4.02 -6.08
C MET A 273 15.05 5.19 -5.18
N ALA A 274 14.81 5.13 -3.86
CA ALA A 274 15.17 6.21 -2.95
C ALA A 274 16.70 6.46 -2.90
N ALA A 275 17.52 5.41 -2.83
CA ALA A 275 18.98 5.51 -2.89
C ALA A 275 19.47 6.17 -4.19
N ARG A 276 18.90 5.76 -5.33
CA ARG A 276 19.21 6.35 -6.64
C ARG A 276 18.80 7.82 -6.70
N LEU A 277 17.59 8.14 -6.25
CA LEU A 277 17.06 9.50 -6.24
C LEU A 277 17.91 10.44 -5.38
N LYS A 278 18.32 10.00 -4.19
CA LYS A 278 19.23 10.73 -3.30
C LYS A 278 20.53 11.07 -4.00
N ARG A 279 21.18 10.09 -4.64
CA ARG A 279 22.41 10.33 -5.42
C ARG A 279 22.20 11.31 -6.56
N MET A 280 21.09 11.20 -7.29
CA MET A 280 20.84 11.99 -8.50
C MET A 280 20.43 13.43 -8.22
N THR A 281 19.77 13.68 -7.09
CA THR A 281 19.29 15.02 -6.71
C THR A 281 20.21 15.71 -5.71
N GLY A 282 21.02 14.97 -4.96
CA GLY A 282 21.78 15.47 -3.83
C GLY A 282 20.92 15.82 -2.61
N ILE A 283 19.61 15.55 -2.65
CA ILE A 283 18.70 15.76 -1.54
C ILE A 283 18.67 14.50 -0.70
N ASP A 284 18.84 14.66 0.61
CA ASP A 284 18.62 13.62 1.59
C ASP A 284 17.11 13.49 1.86
N PRO A 285 16.41 12.46 1.35
CA PRO A 285 14.98 12.30 1.61
C PRO A 285 14.75 11.89 3.06
N LEU A 286 13.55 12.16 3.59
CA LEU A 286 13.07 11.48 4.80
C LEU A 286 12.40 10.18 4.38
N THR A 287 12.97 9.03 4.73
CA THR A 287 12.45 7.71 4.34
C THR A 287 11.79 6.96 5.50
N ILE A 288 10.58 6.47 5.25
CA ILE A 288 9.69 5.96 6.29
C ILE A 288 9.15 4.60 5.88
N ASP A 289 9.52 3.58 6.64
CA ASP A 289 8.94 2.23 6.53
C ASP A 289 7.73 2.08 7.46
N GLN A 290 6.66 1.46 6.97
CA GLN A 290 5.52 0.99 7.77
C GLN A 290 5.17 -0.49 7.52
N THR A 291 6.03 -1.22 6.80
CA THR A 291 5.71 -2.57 6.29
C THR A 291 6.40 -3.71 7.03
N THR A 292 7.43 -3.41 7.82
CA THR A 292 8.26 -4.46 8.46
C THR A 292 7.69 -4.98 9.77
N VAL A 293 7.32 -4.08 10.69
CA VAL A 293 6.87 -4.44 12.04
C VAL A 293 5.34 -4.52 12.05
N THR A 294 4.83 -5.64 11.54
CA THR A 294 3.38 -5.90 11.41
C THR A 294 2.98 -7.22 12.07
N GLU A 295 1.69 -7.38 12.35
CA GLU A 295 1.15 -8.62 12.93
C GLU A 295 0.95 -9.76 11.91
N VAL A 296 1.20 -9.50 10.64
CA VAL A 296 0.76 -10.36 9.55
C VAL A 296 1.61 -11.62 9.48
N PRO A 297 2.94 -11.57 9.38
CA PRO A 297 3.77 -12.77 9.47
C PRO A 297 3.72 -13.36 10.88
N ALA A 298 3.39 -14.64 10.99
CA ALA A 298 3.38 -15.35 12.27
C ALA A 298 4.73 -15.28 13.02
N SER A 299 5.84 -15.26 12.28
CA SER A 299 7.20 -15.22 12.83
C SER A 299 7.57 -13.92 13.54
N THR A 300 6.93 -12.79 13.21
CA THR A 300 7.24 -11.47 13.79
C THR A 300 6.05 -10.89 14.59
N ARG A 301 4.92 -11.60 14.65
CA ARG A 301 3.70 -11.14 15.31
C ARG A 301 3.88 -10.83 16.80
N GLN A 302 4.69 -11.63 17.51
CA GLN A 302 5.01 -11.37 18.92
C GLN A 302 5.79 -10.06 19.07
N SER A 303 6.80 -9.83 18.24
CA SER A 303 7.58 -8.60 18.21
C SER A 303 6.69 -7.40 17.89
N TYR A 304 5.76 -7.54 16.93
CA TYR A 304 4.75 -6.52 16.68
C TYR A 304 3.92 -6.20 17.93
N TYR A 305 3.43 -7.20 18.67
CA TYR A 305 2.65 -6.94 19.89
C TYR A 305 3.46 -6.21 20.96
N MET A 306 4.74 -6.55 21.11
CA MET A 306 5.66 -5.83 22.00
C MET A 306 5.87 -4.39 21.55
N ALA A 307 6.05 -4.16 20.24
CA ALA A 307 6.22 -2.85 19.64
C ALA A 307 4.94 -1.99 19.80
N ALA A 308 3.78 -2.55 19.48
CA ALA A 308 2.48 -1.89 19.60
C ALA A 308 2.20 -1.45 21.05
N ALA A 309 2.64 -2.23 22.04
CA ALA A 309 2.53 -1.86 23.45
C ALA A 309 3.36 -0.62 23.81
N ARG A 310 4.45 -0.33 23.09
CA ARG A 310 5.28 0.88 23.30
C ARG A 310 4.64 2.15 22.75
N VAL A 311 3.82 2.03 21.71
CA VAL A 311 3.15 3.17 21.04
C VAL A 311 1.69 3.37 21.49
N LYS A 312 1.19 2.49 22.37
CA LYS A 312 -0.15 2.56 22.99
C LYS A 312 -1.26 2.58 21.94
N ASN A 313 -1.98 3.70 21.81
CA ASN A 313 -3.21 3.83 21.01
C ASN A 313 -3.04 4.73 19.77
N SER A 314 -1.79 5.11 19.43
CA SER A 314 -1.47 5.93 18.27
C SER A 314 -0.31 5.31 17.50
N ASP A 315 -0.18 5.65 16.22
CA ASP A 315 0.99 5.28 15.43
C ASP A 315 2.23 5.91 16.05
N GLY A 316 3.30 5.13 16.15
CA GLY A 316 4.53 5.59 16.78
C GLY A 316 5.78 5.05 16.13
N ILE A 317 6.89 5.64 16.52
CA ILE A 317 8.23 5.22 16.11
C ILE A 317 8.96 4.81 17.38
N LEU A 318 9.66 3.68 17.33
CA LEU A 318 10.46 3.22 18.45
C LEU A 318 11.82 3.89 18.45
N PHE A 319 12.35 4.21 19.62
CA PHE A 319 13.65 4.83 19.81
C PHE A 319 14.49 4.10 20.83
N GLU A 320 15.78 3.94 20.54
CA GLU A 320 16.81 3.60 21.52
C GLU A 320 17.58 4.88 21.88
N GLY A 321 17.28 5.45 23.06
CA GLY A 321 17.70 6.82 23.38
C GLY A 321 17.07 7.82 22.41
N ASP A 322 17.90 8.51 21.63
CA ASP A 322 17.48 9.47 20.59
C ASP A 322 17.61 8.93 19.16
N ARG A 323 18.04 7.68 18.99
CA ARG A 323 18.13 7.03 17.67
C ARG A 323 16.85 6.27 17.36
N PRO A 324 16.22 6.47 16.19
CA PRO A 324 15.14 5.60 15.72
C PRO A 324 15.63 4.14 15.69
N LEU A 325 14.81 3.25 16.23
CA LEU A 325 15.01 1.82 16.13
C LEU A 325 14.36 1.33 14.84
N VAL A 326 15.18 0.90 13.89
CA VAL A 326 14.74 0.30 12.62
C VAL A 326 15.13 -1.17 12.62
N LEU A 327 14.14 -2.04 12.43
CA LEU A 327 14.29 -3.50 12.47
C LEU A 327 14.18 -4.10 11.06
N GLY A 328 14.61 -5.36 10.95
CA GLY A 328 14.46 -6.17 9.74
C GLY A 328 15.28 -5.68 8.55
N GLN A 329 14.79 -5.96 7.35
CA GLN A 329 15.51 -5.76 6.10
C GLN A 329 15.86 -4.30 5.78
N TYR A 330 15.19 -3.32 6.40
CA TYR A 330 15.45 -1.91 6.19
C TYR A 330 16.34 -1.28 7.27
N ALA A 331 16.88 -2.05 8.20
CA ALA A 331 17.82 -1.56 9.21
C ALA A 331 19.05 -0.90 8.54
N GLY A 332 19.23 0.40 8.75
CA GLY A 332 20.29 1.19 8.11
C GLY A 332 19.99 1.63 6.67
N ALA A 333 18.79 1.35 6.17
CA ALA A 333 18.34 1.74 4.83
C ALA A 333 17.14 2.70 4.83
N VAL A 334 16.52 2.99 5.98
CA VAL A 334 15.49 4.02 6.15
C VAL A 334 15.71 4.83 7.43
N ASP A 335 15.14 6.04 7.49
CA ASP A 335 15.26 6.92 8.66
C ASP A 335 14.35 6.52 9.82
N LEU A 336 13.09 6.18 9.50
CA LEU A 336 12.03 5.94 10.46
C LEU A 336 11.29 4.64 10.14
N GLN A 337 10.85 3.95 11.18
CA GLN A 337 9.98 2.79 11.07
C GLN A 337 8.74 2.98 11.96
N VAL A 338 7.58 2.98 11.32
CA VAL A 338 6.28 3.18 11.96
C VAL A 338 5.75 1.86 12.48
N VAL A 339 5.28 1.90 13.73
CA VAL A 339 4.53 0.83 14.37
C VAL A 339 3.11 1.32 14.57
N HIS A 340 2.17 0.60 13.98
CA HIS A 340 0.75 0.87 14.12
C HIS A 340 0.18 0.22 15.40
N PRO A 341 -0.72 0.88 16.15
CA PRO A 341 -1.33 0.30 17.34
C PRO A 341 -2.21 -0.91 16.97
N ARG A 342 -2.52 -1.75 17.96
CA ARG A 342 -3.31 -2.98 17.76
C ARG A 342 -4.64 -2.70 17.05
N ARG A 343 -5.11 -3.67 16.25
CA ARG A 343 -6.41 -3.61 15.60
C ARG A 343 -7.51 -3.32 16.62
N THR A 344 -8.32 -2.32 16.33
CA THR A 344 -9.55 -2.02 17.05
C THR A 344 -10.67 -1.90 16.04
N TYR A 345 -11.90 -2.18 16.47
CA TYR A 345 -13.05 -2.25 15.58
C TYR A 345 -14.15 -1.29 16.04
N ARG A 346 -14.79 -0.65 15.07
CA ARG A 346 -15.96 0.19 15.27
C ARG A 346 -16.95 -0.09 14.16
N TYR A 347 -18.23 -0.23 14.50
CA TYR A 347 -19.29 -0.55 13.54
C TYR A 347 -19.07 -1.84 12.72
N GLY A 348 -18.40 -2.83 13.33
CA GLY A 348 -18.11 -4.13 12.71
C GLY A 348 -16.91 -4.14 11.76
N ARG A 349 -16.12 -3.06 11.69
CA ARG A 349 -14.96 -2.91 10.78
C ARG A 349 -13.77 -2.23 11.47
N PRO A 350 -12.57 -2.29 10.88
CA PRO A 350 -11.40 -1.66 11.46
C PRO A 350 -11.60 -0.16 11.72
N ALA A 351 -11.26 0.28 12.92
CA ALA A 351 -11.52 1.65 13.37
C ALA A 351 -10.75 2.71 12.56
N TRP A 352 -9.59 2.34 12.02
CA TRP A 352 -8.73 3.21 11.20
C TRP A 352 -9.41 3.65 9.89
N LEU A 353 -10.46 2.94 9.42
CA LEU A 353 -11.23 3.40 8.25
C LEU A 353 -11.85 4.79 8.49
N GLY A 354 -12.14 5.14 9.75
CA GLY A 354 -12.61 6.47 10.12
C GLY A 354 -11.58 7.58 9.90
N ASP A 355 -10.29 7.26 9.85
CA ASP A 355 -9.22 8.25 9.66
C ASP A 355 -9.23 8.83 8.24
N LEU A 356 -9.79 8.09 7.27
CA LEU A 356 -10.01 8.55 5.89
C LEU A 356 -11.16 9.56 5.78
N GLY A 357 -11.85 9.85 6.88
CA GLY A 357 -13.02 10.71 6.92
C GLY A 357 -14.32 9.99 6.54
N GLY A 358 -15.42 10.73 6.61
CA GLY A 358 -16.77 10.20 6.38
C GLY A 358 -17.51 9.83 7.66
N LYS A 359 -18.74 9.33 7.49
CA LYS A 359 -19.64 8.94 8.57
C LYS A 359 -20.12 7.51 8.36
N PRO A 360 -20.46 6.79 9.45
CA PRO A 360 -21.04 5.47 9.33
C PRO A 360 -22.36 5.54 8.56
N LEU A 361 -22.50 4.66 7.56
CA LEU A 361 -23.63 4.53 6.66
C LEU A 361 -24.17 3.10 6.75
N SER A 362 -25.44 2.97 7.15
CA SER A 362 -26.11 1.67 7.21
C SER A 362 -26.33 1.11 5.81
N ILE A 363 -26.10 -0.20 5.65
CA ILE A 363 -26.50 -0.94 4.46
C ILE A 363 -28.02 -1.17 4.52
N PRO A 364 -28.80 -0.78 3.49
CA PRO A 364 -30.23 -1.07 3.45
C PRO A 364 -30.53 -2.56 3.59
N LYS A 365 -31.52 -2.92 4.41
CA LYS A 365 -31.88 -4.32 4.67
C LYS A 365 -32.21 -5.11 3.39
N THR A 366 -32.75 -4.43 2.38
CA THR A 366 -33.07 -5.01 1.06
C THR A 366 -31.84 -5.47 0.27
N LEU A 367 -30.64 -5.01 0.64
CA LEU A 367 -29.38 -5.42 0.02
C LEU A 367 -28.73 -6.61 0.73
N ILE A 368 -29.25 -7.04 1.89
CA ILE A 368 -28.73 -8.20 2.62
C ILE A 368 -29.31 -9.47 1.97
N PRO A 369 -28.47 -10.44 1.56
CA PRO A 369 -28.96 -11.66 0.94
C PRO A 369 -29.69 -12.56 1.94
N THR A 370 -30.66 -13.33 1.44
CA THR A 370 -31.32 -14.40 2.19
C THR A 370 -30.48 -15.67 2.27
N ASP A 371 -29.59 -15.90 1.31
CA ASP A 371 -28.63 -17.00 1.28
C ASP A 371 -27.28 -16.55 0.71
N GLY A 372 -26.19 -17.21 1.12
CA GLY A 372 -24.84 -16.91 0.65
C GLY A 372 -24.30 -15.55 1.08
N HIS A 373 -23.58 -14.89 0.17
CA HIS A 373 -22.96 -13.58 0.39
C HIS A 373 -23.03 -12.74 -0.88
N ARG A 374 -22.82 -11.43 -0.75
CA ARG A 374 -22.68 -10.51 -1.89
C ARG A 374 -21.86 -9.30 -1.48
N LEU A 375 -21.21 -8.64 -2.43
CA LEU A 375 -20.54 -7.37 -2.19
C LEU A 375 -21.55 -6.23 -2.30
N VAL A 376 -21.58 -5.33 -1.31
CA VAL A 376 -22.31 -4.05 -1.38
C VAL A 376 -21.29 -2.93 -1.48
N GLN A 377 -21.41 -2.12 -2.52
CA GLN A 377 -20.57 -0.97 -2.79
C GLN A 377 -21.39 0.32 -2.67
N VAL A 378 -20.78 1.38 -2.16
CA VAL A 378 -21.38 2.71 -2.11
C VAL A 378 -20.61 3.70 -2.98
N PHE A 379 -21.34 4.47 -3.79
CA PHE A 379 -20.79 5.52 -4.65
C PHE A 379 -21.50 6.85 -4.36
N VAL A 380 -20.87 7.97 -4.71
CA VAL A 380 -21.59 9.24 -4.85
C VAL A 380 -22.74 9.04 -5.84
N ALA A 381 -23.94 9.58 -5.56
CA ALA A 381 -25.13 9.31 -6.36
C ALA A 381 -24.94 9.60 -7.85
N THR A 382 -24.21 10.68 -8.17
CA THR A 382 -23.91 11.12 -9.54
C THR A 382 -22.59 10.59 -10.09
N ALA A 383 -21.92 9.67 -9.37
CA ALA A 383 -20.63 9.16 -9.79
C ALA A 383 -20.72 8.45 -11.16
N PRO A 384 -19.82 8.75 -12.11
CA PRO A 384 -19.76 8.08 -13.41
C PRO A 384 -19.41 6.59 -13.25
N THR A 385 -19.47 5.85 -14.36
CA THR A 385 -19.25 4.39 -14.38
C THR A 385 -17.81 3.98 -14.10
N ASP A 386 -16.84 4.88 -14.32
CA ASP A 386 -15.41 4.66 -14.06
C ASP A 386 -14.98 5.09 -12.64
N ALA A 387 -15.95 5.47 -11.79
CA ALA A 387 -15.69 5.79 -10.39
C ALA A 387 -15.24 4.55 -9.61
N VAL A 388 -14.30 4.74 -8.69
CA VAL A 388 -14.02 3.78 -7.61
C VAL A 388 -15.08 3.96 -6.53
N PRO A 389 -15.61 2.91 -5.88
CA PRO A 389 -16.54 3.12 -4.76
C PRO A 389 -15.91 3.97 -3.65
N LEU A 390 -16.76 4.65 -2.89
CA LEU A 390 -16.35 5.34 -1.67
C LEU A 390 -15.94 4.32 -0.61
N ASP A 391 -16.67 3.21 -0.56
CA ASP A 391 -16.43 2.09 0.34
C ASP A 391 -17.20 0.85 -0.14
N GLN A 392 -16.83 -0.33 0.38
CA GLN A 392 -17.48 -1.59 0.07
C GLN A 392 -17.38 -2.59 1.21
N PHE A 393 -18.34 -3.52 1.27
CA PHE A 393 -18.39 -4.56 2.30
C PHE A 393 -19.14 -5.81 1.81
N VAL A 394 -18.62 -6.99 2.15
CA VAL A 394 -19.28 -8.27 1.85
C VAL A 394 -20.30 -8.58 2.94
N VAL A 395 -21.59 -8.55 2.57
CA VAL A 395 -22.68 -8.95 3.46
C VAL A 395 -22.96 -10.44 3.31
N ARG A 396 -23.31 -11.10 4.43
CA ARG A 396 -23.62 -12.54 4.47
C ARG A 396 -25.01 -12.77 5.04
N ALA A 397 -25.71 -13.78 4.51
CA ALA A 397 -26.99 -14.20 5.05
C ALA A 397 -26.87 -14.58 6.52
N GLY A 398 -27.85 -14.18 7.33
CA GLY A 398 -27.89 -14.48 8.77
C GLY A 398 -26.88 -13.73 9.64
N SER A 399 -26.02 -12.87 9.07
CA SER A 399 -25.04 -12.09 9.83
C SER A 399 -25.43 -10.61 9.90
N PRO A 400 -25.28 -9.93 11.05
CA PRO A 400 -25.50 -8.49 11.12
C PRO A 400 -24.48 -7.78 10.22
N PRO A 401 -24.91 -6.92 9.28
CA PRO A 401 -23.97 -6.22 8.41
C PRO A 401 -23.17 -5.19 9.20
N ALA A 402 -21.89 -5.06 8.87
CA ALA A 402 -21.12 -3.91 9.29
C ALA A 402 -21.60 -2.63 8.57
N MET A 403 -21.14 -1.48 9.05
CA MET A 403 -21.45 -0.20 8.40
C MET A 403 -20.39 0.15 7.34
N LEU A 404 -20.84 0.77 6.26
CA LEU A 404 -19.95 1.45 5.33
C LEU A 404 -19.55 2.81 5.92
N ILE A 405 -18.47 3.40 5.43
CA ILE A 405 -18.01 4.75 5.74
C ILE A 405 -18.09 5.55 4.45
N ALA A 406 -18.85 6.66 4.47
CA ALA A 406 -18.99 7.52 3.29
C ALA A 406 -19.01 9.00 3.70
N PRO A 407 -18.49 9.91 2.85
CA PRO A 407 -18.69 11.34 3.03
C PRO A 407 -20.18 11.71 3.08
N PRO A 408 -20.54 12.84 3.72
CA PRO A 408 -21.91 13.36 3.67
C PRO A 408 -22.35 13.64 2.24
N GLY A 409 -23.58 13.27 1.90
CA GLY A 409 -24.20 13.60 0.62
C GLY A 409 -25.04 12.46 0.06
N PRO A 410 -25.72 12.70 -1.08
CA PRO A 410 -26.47 11.65 -1.77
C PRO A 410 -25.54 10.54 -2.26
N VAL A 411 -25.90 9.30 -1.98
CA VAL A 411 -25.16 8.10 -2.39
C VAL A 411 -26.07 7.13 -3.15
N ARG A 412 -25.45 6.27 -3.97
CA ARG A 412 -26.10 5.11 -4.57
C ARG A 412 -25.39 3.83 -4.17
N PHE A 413 -26.15 2.76 -4.00
CA PHE A 413 -25.60 1.43 -3.72
C PHE A 413 -25.58 0.59 -5.00
N VAL A 414 -24.56 -0.26 -5.13
CA VAL A 414 -24.43 -1.27 -6.19
C VAL A 414 -24.06 -2.59 -5.52
N THR A 415 -24.55 -3.70 -6.07
CA THR A 415 -24.23 -5.04 -5.56
C THR A 415 -23.49 -5.86 -6.60
N GLN A 416 -22.57 -6.71 -6.15
CA GLN A 416 -21.99 -7.78 -6.95
C GLN A 416 -22.41 -9.11 -6.33
N PRO A 417 -22.98 -10.04 -7.14
CA PRO A 417 -23.49 -11.31 -6.64
C PRO A 417 -22.38 -12.19 -6.08
#